data_AF-C9MS68-F1
#
_entry.id   AF-C9MS68-F1
#
_cell.length_a   1.000
_cell.length_b   1.000
_cell.length_c   1.000
_cell.angle_alpha   90.00
_cell.angle_beta   90.00
_cell.angle_gamma   90.00
#
_symmetry.space_group_name_H-M   'P 1'
#
loop_
_entity.id
_entity.type
_entity.pdbx_description
1 polymer ?
#
loop_
_entity_poly.entity_id
_entity_poly.type
_entity_poly.pdbx_seq_one_letter_code
_entity_poly.pdbx_strand_id
1 'polypeptide(L)'
;MYFDGTKLIFGKPRKLADPIILEYGTTLSSLDIGLQTLARSEQVFSYHSGADREMQRMTPDLAYGHDKLSGDAFRAPLGMFSKTARQHALPRISDESELINYMGRKQAAETAETHYITAESQVPTLRVGSVVSLYSSFLERVGNISKESLGNFIIIEITHEVSQGSYYKNRFKAIPATIKALPSPKVRMPLAETQMATVLSNADPEGKGRVRVRMNWQTDGMQTGWVRVMTPDGGSSKDVKSNRGFVFIPEVGDQVLLGFRHGDPARPYVMGSLFNGTTGGGGGQGNNCKSLTSRTGSSLKLDDSAGSVTLHDKGTVNMNFDGAGNACIDAQSKIGLSVGDTNSELILKKMVTFFIC
;
A
#
# COMPACT_ATOMS: atom_id res chain seq x y z
N MET A 1 10.85 18.17 3.47
CA MET A 1 11.41 18.43 2.13
C MET A 1 11.55 19.93 2.03
N TYR A 2 12.72 20.46 1.69
CA TYR A 2 12.87 21.89 1.44
C TYR A 2 13.90 22.11 0.33
N PHE A 3 13.78 23.23 -0.37
CA PHE A 3 14.73 23.64 -1.40
C PHE A 3 15.70 24.65 -0.79
N ASP A 4 17.00 24.39 -0.87
CA ASP A 4 18.03 25.23 -0.23
C ASP A 4 18.51 26.41 -1.11
N GLY A 5 17.89 26.57 -2.28
CA GLY A 5 18.29 27.52 -3.32
C GLY A 5 19.08 26.87 -4.47
N THR A 6 19.60 25.65 -4.29
CA THR A 6 20.37 24.92 -5.31
C THR A 6 19.87 23.51 -5.57
N LYS A 7 19.40 22.81 -4.52
CA LYS A 7 18.97 21.41 -4.57
C LYS A 7 17.72 21.20 -3.74
N LEU A 8 16.89 20.27 -4.19
CA LEU A 8 15.77 19.77 -3.40
C LEU A 8 16.30 18.75 -2.39
N ILE A 9 16.11 19.03 -1.10
CA ILE A 9 16.58 18.17 -0.01
C ILE A 9 15.41 17.33 0.51
N PHE A 10 15.59 16.00 0.45
CA PHE A 10 14.68 15.03 1.06
C PHE A 10 15.14 14.67 2.48
N GLY A 11 14.23 14.79 3.44
CA GLY A 11 14.51 14.52 4.85
C GLY A 11 15.30 15.63 5.57
N LYS A 12 15.78 15.31 6.78
CA LYS A 12 16.65 16.19 7.58
C LYS A 12 18.11 16.02 7.10
N PRO A 13 18.86 17.09 6.84
CA PRO A 13 20.28 16.99 6.45
C PRO A 13 21.11 16.21 7.48
N ARG A 14 22.08 15.40 7.02
CA ARG A 14 22.99 14.64 7.91
C ARG A 14 23.85 15.54 8.79
N LYS A 15 24.22 16.72 8.29
CA LYS A 15 24.87 17.80 9.03
C LYS A 15 24.06 19.06 8.80
N LEU A 16 23.56 19.64 9.88
CA LEU A 16 22.94 20.96 9.84
C LEU A 16 24.05 22.01 9.64
N ALA A 17 23.73 23.10 8.93
CA ALA A 17 24.64 24.24 8.84
C ALA A 17 24.93 24.81 10.23
N ASP A 18 26.08 25.48 10.37
CA ASP A 18 26.44 26.10 11.64
C ASP A 18 25.34 27.09 12.05
N PRO A 19 24.88 27.05 13.31
CA PRO A 19 23.77 27.88 13.74
C PRO A 19 24.07 29.37 13.58
N ILE A 20 23.14 30.09 12.98
CA ILE A 20 23.19 31.56 12.90
C ILE A 20 22.70 32.10 14.23
N ILE A 21 23.56 32.83 14.94
CA ILE A 21 23.22 33.42 16.23
C ILE A 21 22.25 34.58 16.00
N LEU A 22 21.08 34.50 16.64
CA LEU A 22 20.08 35.56 16.64
C LEU A 22 19.77 35.93 18.09
N GLU A 23 19.89 37.21 18.40
CA GLU A 23 19.64 37.77 19.72
C GLU A 23 18.44 38.73 19.68
N TYR A 24 17.55 38.54 20.66
CA TYR A 24 16.37 39.38 20.84
C TYR A 24 16.76 40.79 21.26
N GLY A 25 16.20 41.80 20.59
CA GLY A 25 16.51 43.21 20.84
C GLY A 25 17.72 43.74 20.03
N THR A 26 18.42 42.89 19.29
CA THR A 26 19.48 43.30 18.36
C THR A 26 19.16 42.85 16.93
N THR A 27 19.28 41.55 16.65
CA THR A 27 19.04 40.96 15.33
C THR A 27 17.59 40.52 15.10
N LEU A 28 16.83 40.36 16.19
CA LEU A 28 15.40 40.06 16.19
C LEU A 28 14.63 41.26 16.73
N SER A 29 13.64 41.72 15.97
CA SER A 29 12.71 42.76 16.38
C SER A 29 11.49 42.22 17.12
N SER A 30 11.11 40.97 16.84
CA SER A 30 10.05 40.26 17.57
C SER A 30 10.42 38.78 17.75
N LEU A 31 9.94 38.18 18.85
CA LEU A 31 10.06 36.75 19.11
C LEU A 31 8.83 36.29 19.89
N ASP A 32 8.03 35.45 19.26
CA ASP A 32 6.89 34.77 19.87
C ASP A 32 7.20 33.27 19.96
N ILE A 33 7.01 32.69 21.14
CA ILE A 33 7.19 31.26 21.39
C ILE A 33 5.81 30.64 21.60
N GLY A 34 5.46 29.66 20.77
CA GLY A 34 4.17 28.99 20.77
C GLY A 34 4.27 27.52 21.15
N LEU A 35 3.30 27.05 21.94
CA LEU A 35 3.11 25.65 22.27
C LEU A 35 1.73 25.16 21.81
N GLN A 36 1.67 23.95 21.24
CA GLN A 36 0.44 23.32 20.74
C GLN A 36 0.37 21.83 21.09
N THR A 37 -0.81 21.38 21.51
CA THR A 37 -1.11 20.00 21.90
C THR A 37 -1.56 19.17 20.69
N LEU A 38 -0.59 18.70 19.89
CA LEU A 38 -0.86 18.01 18.61
C LEU A 38 -0.86 16.48 18.70
N ALA A 39 -0.27 15.89 19.74
CA ALA A 39 -0.09 14.45 19.83
C ALA A 39 -1.44 13.71 19.93
N ARG A 40 -1.56 12.61 19.20
CA ARG A 40 -2.73 11.72 19.22
C ARG A 40 -2.26 10.29 19.25
N SER A 41 -2.98 9.45 19.99
CA SER A 41 -2.75 8.01 20.00
C SER A 41 -3.31 7.40 18.72
N GLU A 42 -2.44 6.77 17.93
CA GLU A 42 -2.83 6.07 16.71
C GLU A 42 -2.28 4.65 16.65
N GLN A 43 -3.04 3.75 16.07
CA GLN A 43 -2.63 2.40 15.74
C GLN A 43 -2.59 2.26 14.24
N VAL A 44 -1.43 1.91 13.69
CA VAL A 44 -1.27 1.63 12.27
C VAL A 44 -1.13 0.14 12.05
N PHE A 45 -1.89 -0.39 11.11
CA PHE A 45 -1.78 -1.78 10.66
C PHE A 45 -1.35 -1.88 9.18
N SER A 46 -0.73 -3.00 8.84
CA SER A 46 -0.40 -3.40 7.47
C SER A 46 -0.42 -4.92 7.37
N TYR A 47 -0.69 -5.43 6.17
CA TYR A 47 -0.67 -6.86 5.89
C TYR A 47 0.34 -7.18 4.79
N HIS A 48 1.30 -8.07 5.10
CA HIS A 48 2.30 -8.58 4.19
C HIS A 48 1.87 -9.92 3.61
N SER A 49 1.41 -9.90 2.35
CA SER A 49 0.84 -11.09 1.71
C SER A 49 1.86 -12.17 1.39
N GLY A 50 3.14 -11.83 1.24
CA GLY A 50 4.18 -12.83 0.92
C GLY A 50 4.49 -13.77 2.08
N ALA A 51 4.26 -13.31 3.32
CA ALA A 51 4.53 -14.03 4.56
C ALA A 51 3.25 -14.36 5.35
N ASP A 52 2.08 -14.05 4.77
CA ASP A 52 0.77 -14.13 5.41
C ASP A 52 0.75 -13.60 6.85
N ARG A 53 1.18 -12.33 7.02
CA ARG A 53 1.35 -11.73 8.34
C ARG A 53 0.73 -10.36 8.43
N GLU A 54 -0.16 -10.17 9.41
CA GLU A 54 -0.59 -8.86 9.87
C GLU A 54 0.45 -8.26 10.81
N MET A 55 0.71 -6.98 10.64
CA MET A 55 1.63 -6.20 11.45
C MET A 55 0.88 -4.97 11.94
N GLN A 56 1.00 -4.66 13.23
CA GLN A 56 0.37 -3.48 13.81
C GLN A 56 1.29 -2.83 14.82
N ARG A 57 1.22 -1.50 14.90
CA ARG A 57 2.06 -0.72 15.80
C ARG A 57 1.34 0.53 16.27
N MET A 58 1.46 0.80 17.56
CA MET A 58 1.02 2.05 18.17
C MET A 58 2.03 3.18 17.92
N THR A 59 1.57 4.42 17.90
CA THR A 59 2.44 5.59 18.05
C THR A 59 3.24 5.45 19.35
N PRO A 60 4.57 5.62 19.34
CA PRO A 60 5.36 5.58 20.56
C PRO A 60 4.93 6.66 21.57
N ASP A 61 4.81 6.41 22.88
CA ASP A 61 4.54 7.51 23.84
C ASP A 61 5.82 8.26 24.22
N LEU A 62 6.64 8.64 23.24
CA LEU A 62 7.93 9.29 23.43
C LEU A 62 7.99 10.63 22.71
N ALA A 63 8.17 11.69 23.49
CA ALA A 63 8.41 13.05 23.01
C ALA A 63 9.86 13.19 22.50
N TYR A 64 10.16 12.61 21.34
CA TYR A 64 11.51 12.64 20.75
C TYR A 64 11.98 14.07 20.43
N GLY A 65 13.09 14.49 21.05
CA GLY A 65 13.73 15.77 20.75
C GLY A 65 13.00 17.00 21.30
N HIS A 66 11.99 16.80 22.13
CA HIS A 66 11.22 17.84 22.80
C HIS A 66 11.94 18.32 24.07
N ASP A 67 11.90 19.63 24.34
CA ASP A 67 12.26 20.16 25.65
C ASP A 67 11.17 19.83 26.70
N LYS A 68 11.37 20.23 27.96
CA LYS A 68 10.44 19.92 29.06
C LYS A 68 9.01 20.40 28.77
N LEU A 69 8.87 21.64 28.28
CA LEU A 69 7.56 22.25 27.99
C LEU A 69 6.87 21.57 26.81
N SER A 70 7.64 21.25 25.77
CA SER A 70 7.16 20.55 24.59
C SER A 70 6.76 19.11 24.91
N GLY A 71 7.45 18.46 25.86
CA GLY A 71 7.11 17.15 26.39
C GLY A 71 5.79 17.15 27.17
N ASP A 72 5.51 18.20 27.95
CA ASP A 72 4.25 18.33 28.69
C ASP A 72 3.08 18.63 27.74
N ALA A 73 3.29 19.53 26.75
CA ALA A 73 2.32 19.79 25.70
C ALA A 73 2.05 18.56 24.81
N PHE A 74 3.05 17.70 24.59
CA PHE A 74 2.88 16.42 23.92
C PHE A 74 2.01 15.44 24.73
N ARG A 75 2.16 15.39 26.05
CA ARG A 75 1.43 14.43 26.91
C ARG A 75 0.01 14.87 27.24
N ALA A 76 -0.24 16.17 27.34
CA ALA A 76 -1.56 16.72 27.68
C ALA A 76 -2.73 16.14 26.85
N PRO A 77 -2.67 16.08 25.50
CA PRO A 77 -3.78 15.56 24.70
C PRO A 77 -3.93 14.03 24.77
N LEU A 78 -2.88 13.26 25.09
CA LEU A 78 -2.94 11.80 25.13
C LEU A 78 -3.94 11.28 26.19
N GLY A 79 -4.08 11.99 27.31
CA GLY A 79 -5.10 11.69 28.32
C GLY A 79 -6.52 12.11 27.93
N MET A 80 -6.67 13.11 27.07
CA MET A 80 -7.97 13.61 26.60
C MET A 80 -8.53 12.78 25.44
N PHE A 81 -7.65 12.27 24.57
CA PHE A 81 -8.01 11.43 23.42
C PHE A 81 -7.74 9.95 23.72
N SER A 82 -8.61 9.36 24.57
CA SER A 82 -8.47 7.97 25.02
C SER A 82 -8.73 6.91 23.93
N LYS A 83 -9.43 7.28 22.84
CA LYS A 83 -9.71 6.38 21.73
C LYS A 83 -8.61 6.45 20.68
N THR A 84 -7.87 5.37 20.57
CA THR A 84 -6.86 5.19 19.54
C THR A 84 -7.49 5.09 18.15
N ALA A 85 -7.08 5.94 17.22
CA ALA A 85 -7.50 5.83 15.83
C ALA A 85 -6.77 4.66 15.14
N ARG A 86 -7.50 3.67 14.63
CA ARG A 86 -6.93 2.55 13.87
C ARG A 86 -6.93 2.88 12.37
N GLN A 87 -5.75 2.94 11.75
CA GLN A 87 -5.56 3.30 10.35
C GLN A 87 -4.62 2.32 9.64
N HIS A 88 -4.69 2.25 8.32
CA HIS A 88 -3.72 1.46 7.54
C HIS A 88 -2.45 2.28 7.29
N ALA A 89 -1.30 1.61 7.15
CA ALA A 89 -0.07 2.29 6.75
C ALA A 89 -0.24 2.85 5.33
N LEU A 90 0.13 4.12 5.12
CA LEU A 90 0.17 4.72 3.79
C LEU A 90 1.23 4.03 2.90
N PRO A 91 2.51 3.94 3.30
CA PRO A 91 3.50 3.21 2.51
C PRO A 91 3.25 1.70 2.59
N ARG A 92 3.65 0.97 1.55
CA ARG A 92 3.72 -0.49 1.60
C ARG A 92 4.81 -0.91 2.58
N ILE A 93 4.43 -1.65 3.61
CA ILE A 93 5.35 -2.15 4.65
C ILE A 93 5.75 -3.59 4.33
N SER A 94 7.05 -3.86 4.30
CA SER A 94 7.63 -5.18 4.03
C SER A 94 7.84 -5.97 5.32
N ASP A 95 8.28 -5.30 6.38
CA ASP A 95 8.60 -5.93 7.67
C ASP A 95 8.25 -5.04 8.87
N GLU A 96 8.40 -5.59 10.08
CA GLU A 96 8.03 -4.90 11.31
C GLU A 96 8.99 -3.76 11.67
N SER A 97 10.26 -3.84 11.28
CA SER A 97 11.23 -2.77 11.51
C SER A 97 10.90 -1.54 10.66
N GLU A 98 10.45 -1.74 9.43
CA GLU A 98 9.94 -0.68 8.57
C GLU A 98 8.69 -0.02 9.18
N LEU A 99 7.76 -0.81 9.74
CA LEU A 99 6.58 -0.29 10.43
C LEU A 99 6.95 0.56 11.66
N ILE A 100 7.89 0.09 12.48
CA ILE A 100 8.38 0.82 13.66
C ILE A 100 9.01 2.15 13.24
N ASN A 101 9.87 2.13 12.21
CA ASN A 101 10.50 3.33 11.70
C ASN A 101 9.50 4.32 11.11
N TYR A 102 8.51 3.83 10.37
CA TYR A 102 7.40 4.64 9.85
C TYR A 102 6.63 5.32 10.99
N MET A 103 6.22 4.57 12.02
CA MET A 103 5.47 5.11 13.16
C MET A 103 6.27 6.16 13.93
N GLY A 104 7.55 5.91 14.19
CA GLY A 104 8.41 6.88 14.85
C GLY A 104 8.60 8.17 14.04
N ARG A 105 8.67 8.07 12.70
CA ARG A 105 8.74 9.26 11.82
C ARG A 105 7.42 10.00 11.75
N LYS A 106 6.30 9.28 11.63
CA LYS A 106 4.95 9.86 11.55
C LYS A 106 4.66 10.70 12.79
N GLN A 107 4.86 10.12 13.97
CA GLN A 107 4.65 10.85 15.22
C GLN A 107 5.61 12.04 15.38
N ALA A 108 6.90 11.85 15.06
CA ALA A 108 7.85 12.96 15.14
C ALA A 108 7.48 14.10 14.19
N ALA A 109 6.91 13.81 13.02
CA ALA A 109 6.43 14.80 12.07
C ALA A 109 5.13 15.48 12.54
N GLU A 110 4.17 14.74 13.08
CA GLU A 110 2.90 15.29 13.58
C GLU A 110 3.06 16.17 14.82
N THR A 111 4.09 15.88 15.63
CA THR A 111 4.41 16.64 16.84
C THR A 111 5.56 17.62 16.65
N ALA A 112 6.10 17.72 15.43
CA ALA A 112 7.21 18.62 15.11
C ALA A 112 6.87 20.10 15.39
N GLU A 113 5.60 20.48 15.26
CA GLU A 113 5.11 21.85 15.50
C GLU A 113 4.53 22.05 16.90
N THR A 114 4.67 21.07 17.81
CA THR A 114 4.22 21.22 19.21
C THR A 114 4.92 22.37 19.91
N HIS A 115 6.18 22.65 19.55
CA HIS A 115 6.90 23.86 19.91
C HIS A 115 7.34 24.52 18.61
N TYR A 116 6.93 25.76 18.41
CA TYR A 116 7.39 26.58 17.31
C TYR A 116 7.66 27.99 17.80
N ILE A 117 8.48 28.70 17.03
CA ILE A 117 8.71 30.13 17.21
C ILE A 117 8.29 30.87 15.96
N THR A 118 7.82 32.10 16.12
CA THR A 118 7.72 33.06 15.04
C THR A 118 8.49 34.32 15.41
N ALA A 119 9.31 34.81 14.49
CA ALA A 119 10.17 35.94 14.76
C ALA A 119 10.34 36.83 13.53
N GLU A 120 10.64 38.10 13.78
CA GLU A 120 11.02 39.07 12.77
C GLU A 120 12.50 39.40 12.89
N SER A 121 13.19 39.46 11.76
CA SER A 121 14.63 39.75 11.69
C SER A 121 14.98 40.65 10.52
N GLN A 122 16.11 41.35 10.64
CA GLN A 122 16.73 42.12 9.56
C GLN A 122 17.91 41.40 8.90
N VAL A 123 18.17 40.13 9.26
CA VAL A 123 19.27 39.35 8.69
C VAL A 123 18.90 38.80 7.30
N PRO A 124 19.56 39.21 6.20
CA PRO A 124 19.18 38.82 4.83
C PRO A 124 19.59 37.40 4.44
N THR A 125 20.48 36.77 5.20
CA THR A 125 21.04 35.45 4.88
C THR A 125 20.19 34.28 5.39
N LEU A 126 19.11 34.55 6.13
CA LEU A 126 18.19 33.53 6.61
C LEU A 126 17.41 32.91 5.44
N ARG A 127 17.20 31.59 5.47
CA ARG A 127 16.44 30.85 4.46
C ARG A 127 15.74 29.66 5.10
N VAL A 128 14.80 29.05 4.38
CA VAL A 128 14.24 27.75 4.79
C VAL A 128 15.37 26.74 4.94
N GLY A 129 15.39 26.03 6.08
CA GLY A 129 16.43 25.09 6.46
C GLY A 129 17.62 25.68 7.20
N SER A 130 17.73 27.00 7.33
CA SER A 130 18.73 27.61 8.23
C SER A 130 18.46 27.19 9.67
N VAL A 131 19.53 26.89 10.41
CA VAL A 131 19.47 26.69 11.86
C VAL A 131 19.83 27.99 12.54
N VAL A 132 19.01 28.41 13.49
CA VAL A 132 19.21 29.63 14.28
C VAL A 132 19.37 29.26 15.76
N SER A 133 20.36 29.86 16.43
CA SER A 133 20.52 29.79 17.88
C SER A 133 19.98 31.07 18.49
N LEU A 134 18.94 30.94 19.31
CA LEU A 134 18.27 32.08 19.91
C LEU A 134 18.86 32.42 21.27
N TYR A 135 19.08 33.72 21.52
CA TYR A 135 19.49 34.25 22.82
C TYR A 135 18.58 35.39 23.26
N SER A 136 18.30 35.44 24.57
CA SER A 136 17.56 36.55 25.18
C SER A 136 18.50 37.53 25.88
N SER A 137 18.48 38.79 25.45
CA SER A 137 19.14 39.91 26.15
C SER A 137 18.31 40.46 27.32
N PHE A 138 17.03 40.06 27.44
CA PHE A 138 16.13 40.57 28.48
C PHE A 138 16.59 40.18 29.89
N LEU A 139 17.21 39.01 30.05
CA LEU A 139 17.74 38.54 31.32
C LEU A 139 18.97 39.32 31.79
N GLU A 140 19.76 39.91 30.88
CA GLU A 140 20.86 40.82 31.25
C GLU A 140 20.34 42.09 31.95
N ARG A 141 19.13 42.57 31.62
CA ARG A 141 18.51 43.75 32.24
C ARG A 141 18.00 43.52 33.66
N VAL A 142 17.84 42.27 34.10
CA VAL A 142 17.27 41.90 35.41
C VAL A 142 18.37 41.51 36.42
N GLY A 143 19.65 41.70 36.08
CA GLY A 143 20.76 41.60 37.03
C GLY A 143 21.46 40.24 37.13
N ASN A 144 21.08 39.25 36.31
CA ASN A 144 21.83 38.00 36.14
C ASN A 144 22.59 37.99 34.79
N ILE A 145 23.91 37.86 34.86
CA ILE A 145 24.87 38.08 33.77
C ILE A 145 25.01 36.82 32.90
N SER A 146 23.93 36.33 32.30
CA SER A 146 24.07 35.28 31.30
C SER A 146 23.06 35.42 30.18
N LYS A 147 23.55 35.55 28.95
CA LYS A 147 22.80 35.26 27.73
C LYS A 147 22.30 33.82 27.80
N GLU A 148 21.08 33.61 28.25
CA GLU A 148 20.48 32.29 28.23
C GLU A 148 20.11 31.92 26.80
N SER A 149 20.63 30.78 26.36
CA SER A 149 20.25 30.18 25.08
C SER A 149 18.82 29.67 25.19
N LEU A 150 17.96 30.16 24.30
CA LEU A 150 16.59 29.67 24.13
C LEU A 150 16.55 28.40 23.27
N GLY A 151 17.71 27.93 22.79
CA GLY A 151 17.86 26.71 22.00
C GLY A 151 18.08 26.95 20.52
N ASN A 152 18.21 25.83 19.80
CA ASN A 152 18.45 25.80 18.35
C ASN A 152 17.16 25.47 17.62
N PHE A 153 16.81 26.26 16.60
CA PHE A 153 15.60 26.09 15.81
C PHE A 153 15.95 26.01 14.32
N ILE A 154 15.22 25.20 13.57
CA ILE A 154 15.31 25.12 12.10
C ILE A 154 14.14 25.88 11.48
N ILE A 155 14.44 26.82 10.58
CA ILE A 155 13.44 27.61 9.86
C ILE A 155 12.70 26.71 8.87
N ILE A 156 11.37 26.66 8.98
CA ILE A 156 10.50 25.89 8.08
C ILE A 156 9.71 26.77 7.12
N GLU A 157 9.48 28.02 7.48
CA GLU A 157 8.80 29.02 6.65
C GLU A 157 9.49 30.37 6.86
N ILE A 158 9.71 31.12 5.78
CA ILE A 158 10.26 32.47 5.85
C ILE A 158 9.69 33.31 4.70
N THR A 159 9.32 34.55 5.03
CA THR A 159 8.89 35.56 4.06
C THR A 159 9.84 36.74 4.17
N HIS A 160 10.42 37.14 3.04
CA HIS A 160 11.30 38.29 2.93
C HIS A 160 10.51 39.48 2.37
N GLU A 161 10.62 40.65 2.99
CA GLU A 161 10.00 41.89 2.55
C GLU A 161 11.08 42.96 2.38
N VAL A 162 11.08 43.60 1.21
CA VAL A 162 11.93 44.75 0.90
C VAL A 162 11.01 45.91 0.55
N SER A 163 11.09 47.01 1.28
CA SER A 163 10.28 48.21 1.04
C SER A 163 11.13 49.37 0.49
N GLN A 164 10.47 50.48 0.13
CA GLN A 164 11.16 51.68 -0.34
C GLN A 164 12.14 52.21 0.72
N GLY A 165 13.29 52.70 0.27
CA GLY A 165 14.37 53.15 1.17
C GLY A 165 15.34 52.04 1.61
N SER A 166 15.38 50.91 0.91
CA SER A 166 16.28 49.77 1.19
C SER A 166 16.07 49.13 2.57
N TYR A 167 14.87 49.26 3.14
CA TYR A 167 14.53 48.60 4.38
C TYR A 167 14.17 47.14 4.11
N TYR A 168 14.92 46.24 4.73
CA TYR A 168 14.73 44.81 4.65
C TYR A 168 14.25 44.26 5.99
N LYS A 169 13.24 43.38 5.95
CA LYS A 169 12.86 42.53 7.07
C LYS A 169 12.45 41.15 6.56
N ASN A 170 12.52 40.16 7.43
CA ASN A 170 11.91 38.87 7.20
C ASN A 170 11.09 38.45 8.41
N ARG A 171 10.03 37.69 8.16
CA ARG A 171 9.24 36.98 9.17
C ARG A 171 9.43 35.49 8.93
N PHE A 172 9.80 34.74 9.95
CA PHE A 172 10.01 33.30 9.84
C PHE A 172 9.29 32.52 10.94
N LYS A 173 8.96 31.28 10.63
CA LYS A 173 8.52 30.25 11.56
C LYS A 173 9.59 29.16 11.63
N ALA A 174 9.96 28.78 12.85
CA ALA A 174 10.96 27.75 13.08
C ALA A 174 10.51 26.78 14.19
N ILE A 175 11.07 25.58 14.16
CA ILE A 175 10.77 24.49 15.11
C ILE A 175 12.09 23.94 15.68
N PRO A 176 12.10 23.28 16.85
CA PRO A 176 13.34 22.81 17.47
C PRO A 176 14.20 21.98 16.51
N ALA A 177 15.49 22.31 16.42
CA ALA A 177 16.43 21.63 15.52
C ALA A 177 16.71 20.16 15.93
N THR A 178 16.29 19.76 17.13
CA THR A 178 16.44 18.42 17.72
C THR A 178 15.41 17.41 17.21
N ILE A 179 14.30 17.85 16.61
CA ILE A 179 13.25 16.95 16.12
C ILE A 179 13.78 15.94 15.09
N LYS A 180 13.22 14.73 15.10
CA LYS A 180 13.66 13.62 14.23
C LYS A 180 13.12 13.70 12.81
N ALA A 181 11.94 14.30 12.62
CA ALA A 181 11.28 14.46 11.33
C ALA A 181 10.67 15.85 11.23
N LEU A 182 10.65 16.40 10.01
CA LEU A 182 9.95 17.65 9.70
C LEU A 182 8.44 17.41 9.61
N PRO A 183 7.60 18.45 9.79
CA PRO A 183 6.15 18.34 9.63
C PRO A 183 5.76 17.69 8.30
N SER A 184 4.77 16.80 8.35
CA SER A 184 4.28 16.12 7.15
C SER A 184 3.59 17.12 6.23
N PRO A 185 3.92 17.15 4.93
CA PRO A 185 3.25 18.06 4.00
C PRO A 185 1.78 17.67 3.83
N LYS A 186 0.90 18.67 3.77
CA LYS A 186 -0.54 18.45 3.51
C LYS A 186 -0.77 18.27 2.02
N VAL A 187 -0.45 17.07 1.52
CA VAL A 187 -0.64 16.69 0.11
C VAL A 187 -1.74 15.65 -0.02
N ARG A 188 -2.56 15.78 -1.06
CA ARG A 188 -3.52 14.75 -1.41
C ARG A 188 -2.78 13.57 -2.05
N MET A 189 -2.90 12.40 -1.44
CA MET A 189 -2.30 11.17 -2.00
C MET A 189 -3.02 10.78 -3.29
N PRO A 190 -2.30 10.24 -4.30
CA PRO A 190 -2.93 9.73 -5.50
C PRO A 190 -3.81 8.53 -5.15
N LEU A 191 -4.98 8.47 -5.76
CA LEU A 191 -5.90 7.33 -5.67
C LEU A 191 -5.96 6.68 -7.05
N ALA A 192 -5.71 5.37 -7.09
CA ALA A 192 -5.88 4.56 -8.28
C ALA A 192 -7.28 3.94 -8.28
N GLU A 193 -8.01 4.22 -9.35
CA GLU A 193 -9.22 3.50 -9.71
C GLU A 193 -8.88 2.18 -10.41
N THR A 194 -9.87 1.32 -10.62
CA THR A 194 -9.68 0.07 -11.37
C THR A 194 -9.08 0.33 -12.74
N GLN A 195 -8.06 -0.45 -13.12
CA GLN A 195 -7.35 -0.31 -14.39
C GLN A 195 -7.37 -1.60 -15.19
N MET A 196 -7.43 -1.52 -16.52
CA MET A 196 -7.19 -2.66 -17.38
C MET A 196 -5.68 -2.84 -17.60
N ALA A 197 -5.24 -4.11 -17.65
CA ALA A 197 -3.86 -4.48 -17.92
C ALA A 197 -3.77 -5.76 -18.75
N THR A 198 -2.62 -5.97 -19.38
CA THR A 198 -2.29 -7.21 -20.09
C THR A 198 -1.29 -8.02 -19.28
N VAL A 199 -1.52 -9.33 -19.16
CA VAL A 199 -0.60 -10.26 -18.51
C VAL A 199 0.65 -10.44 -19.36
N LEU A 200 1.81 -10.16 -18.78
CA LEU A 200 3.11 -10.34 -19.42
C LEU A 200 3.80 -11.64 -18.99
N SER A 201 3.56 -12.09 -17.76
CA SER A 201 4.16 -13.33 -17.24
C SER A 201 3.32 -13.90 -16.10
N ASN A 202 3.16 -15.22 -16.07
CA ASN A 202 2.59 -15.99 -14.97
C ASN A 202 3.63 -16.93 -14.31
N ALA A 203 4.90 -16.82 -14.71
CA ALA A 203 6.00 -17.65 -14.21
C ALA A 203 6.57 -17.09 -12.88
N ASP A 204 5.75 -17.07 -11.84
CA ASP A 204 6.12 -16.58 -10.52
C ASP A 204 7.27 -17.42 -9.90
N PRO A 205 8.45 -16.85 -9.62
CA PRO A 205 9.59 -17.57 -9.03
C PRO A 205 9.29 -18.17 -7.65
N GLU A 206 8.32 -17.62 -6.92
CA GLU A 206 7.91 -18.16 -5.61
C GLU A 206 6.75 -19.16 -5.73
N GLY A 207 6.22 -19.40 -6.92
CA GLY A 207 5.11 -20.34 -7.15
C GLY A 207 3.79 -19.94 -6.46
N LYS A 208 3.55 -18.65 -6.21
CA LYS A 208 2.39 -18.15 -5.44
C LYS A 208 1.21 -17.72 -6.32
N GLY A 209 1.18 -18.16 -7.58
CA GLY A 209 0.10 -17.82 -8.53
C GLY A 209 -0.01 -16.32 -8.81
N ARG A 210 1.10 -15.57 -8.70
CA ARG A 210 1.14 -14.15 -9.03
C ARG A 210 1.43 -13.96 -10.52
N VAL A 211 1.02 -12.82 -11.06
CA VAL A 211 1.30 -12.44 -12.44
C VAL A 211 2.04 -11.11 -12.51
N ARG A 212 2.83 -10.90 -13.55
CA ARG A 212 3.29 -9.58 -13.97
C ARG A 212 2.40 -9.07 -15.08
N VAL A 213 2.04 -7.81 -14.98
CA VAL A 213 1.12 -7.17 -15.91
C VAL A 213 1.69 -5.84 -16.39
N ARG A 214 1.13 -5.35 -17.49
CA ARG A 214 1.36 -4.01 -18.01
C ARG A 214 0.02 -3.30 -18.14
N MET A 215 -0.14 -2.20 -17.42
CA MET A 215 -1.30 -1.31 -17.56
C MET A 215 -1.23 -0.55 -18.89
N ASN A 216 -2.38 -0.15 -19.45
CA ASN A 216 -2.45 0.43 -20.80
C ASN A 216 -1.59 1.70 -21.01
N TRP A 217 -1.38 2.48 -19.96
CA TRP A 217 -0.57 3.71 -20.00
C TRP A 217 0.94 3.47 -19.86
N GLN A 218 1.35 2.25 -19.50
CA GLN A 218 2.76 1.90 -19.32
C GLN A 218 3.41 1.64 -20.69
N THR A 219 4.46 2.41 -21.02
CA THR A 219 5.23 2.29 -22.27
C THR A 219 6.61 1.66 -22.03
N ASP A 220 7.42 1.47 -23.08
CA ASP A 220 8.87 1.21 -22.97
C ASP A 220 9.29 0.06 -22.03
N GLY A 221 8.64 -1.09 -22.15
CA GLY A 221 8.96 -2.28 -21.34
C GLY A 221 8.61 -2.14 -19.85
N MET A 222 7.90 -1.08 -19.45
CA MET A 222 7.39 -0.93 -18.09
C MET A 222 6.40 -2.06 -17.77
N GLN A 223 6.52 -2.57 -16.55
CA GLN A 223 5.69 -3.65 -16.03
C GLN A 223 5.57 -3.51 -14.51
N THR A 224 4.58 -4.18 -13.94
CA THR A 224 4.46 -4.29 -12.49
C THR A 224 5.49 -5.25 -11.90
N GLY A 225 5.67 -5.19 -10.58
CA GLY A 225 6.14 -6.35 -9.83
C GLY A 225 5.13 -7.52 -9.88
N TRP A 226 5.37 -8.57 -9.11
CA TRP A 226 4.45 -9.70 -9.01
C TRP A 226 3.16 -9.31 -8.27
N VAL A 227 2.02 -9.42 -8.97
CA VAL A 227 0.69 -9.02 -8.51
C VAL A 227 -0.14 -10.25 -8.17
N ARG A 228 -0.83 -10.23 -7.02
CA ARG A 228 -1.70 -11.34 -6.60
C ARG A 228 -2.95 -11.41 -7.46
N VAL A 229 -3.44 -12.63 -7.68
CA VAL A 229 -4.69 -12.90 -8.39
C VAL A 229 -5.81 -13.20 -7.39
N MET A 230 -6.94 -12.51 -7.53
CA MET A 230 -8.18 -12.84 -6.84
C MET A 230 -8.75 -14.12 -7.44
N THR A 231 -9.14 -15.07 -6.58
CA THR A 231 -9.80 -16.30 -6.97
C THR A 231 -11.16 -16.41 -6.26
N PRO A 232 -12.18 -17.03 -6.88
CA PRO A 232 -13.49 -17.23 -6.25
C PRO A 232 -13.44 -17.96 -4.90
N ASP A 233 -12.54 -18.93 -4.75
CA ASP A 233 -12.23 -19.58 -3.48
C ASP A 233 -10.73 -19.87 -3.42
N GLY A 234 -10.09 -19.44 -2.34
CA GLY A 234 -8.67 -19.63 -2.11
C GLY A 234 -8.41 -19.74 -0.61
N GLY A 235 -7.57 -20.69 -0.21
CA GLY A 235 -7.12 -20.77 1.17
C GLY A 235 -6.41 -22.07 1.51
N SER A 236 -6.50 -22.44 2.78
CA SER A 236 -5.95 -23.65 3.36
C SER A 236 -6.97 -24.32 4.29
N SER A 237 -6.73 -25.58 4.63
CA SER A 237 -7.43 -26.36 5.65
C SER A 237 -6.45 -27.29 6.37
N LYS A 238 -6.94 -28.06 7.34
CA LYS A 238 -6.13 -29.09 8.02
C LYS A 238 -5.60 -30.13 7.03
N ASP A 239 -6.42 -30.51 6.05
CA ASP A 239 -6.12 -31.56 5.07
C ASP A 239 -5.41 -31.01 3.82
N VAL A 240 -5.68 -29.75 3.44
CA VAL A 240 -5.12 -29.10 2.25
C VAL A 240 -4.39 -27.83 2.66
N LYS A 241 -3.06 -27.91 2.82
CA LYS A 241 -2.25 -26.79 3.32
C LYS A 241 -2.07 -25.65 2.33
N SER A 242 -2.20 -25.89 1.03
CA SER A 242 -1.99 -24.90 -0.03
C SER A 242 -2.89 -25.17 -1.23
N ASN A 243 -3.27 -24.13 -1.96
CA ASN A 243 -4.05 -24.23 -3.21
C ASN A 243 -5.42 -24.91 -3.04
N ARG A 244 -6.06 -24.79 -1.87
CA ARG A 244 -7.47 -25.17 -1.70
C ARG A 244 -8.35 -24.16 -2.43
N GLY A 245 -9.24 -24.65 -3.30
CA GLY A 245 -10.21 -23.83 -4.03
C GLY A 245 -9.94 -23.76 -5.53
N PHE A 246 -10.30 -22.64 -6.17
CA PHE A 246 -10.14 -22.43 -7.61
C PHE A 246 -8.73 -21.93 -7.92
N VAL A 247 -8.00 -22.66 -8.76
CA VAL A 247 -6.66 -22.27 -9.20
C VAL A 247 -6.64 -22.09 -10.72
N PHE A 248 -7.03 -20.90 -11.16
CA PHE A 248 -7.03 -20.47 -12.56
C PHE A 248 -6.23 -19.18 -12.66
N ILE A 249 -4.94 -19.31 -12.97
CA ILE A 249 -4.05 -18.16 -13.13
C ILE A 249 -4.16 -17.66 -14.56
N PRO A 250 -4.39 -16.35 -14.79
CA PRO A 250 -4.44 -15.78 -16.13
C PRO A 250 -3.19 -16.12 -16.97
N GLU A 251 -3.41 -16.36 -18.25
CA GLU A 251 -2.37 -16.72 -19.20
C GLU A 251 -1.68 -15.47 -19.77
N VAL A 252 -0.47 -15.64 -20.30
CA VAL A 252 0.25 -14.53 -20.97
C VAL A 252 -0.55 -14.05 -22.17
N GLY A 253 -0.77 -12.74 -22.24
CA GLY A 253 -1.60 -12.10 -23.27
C GLY A 253 -3.05 -11.82 -22.83
N ASP A 254 -3.52 -12.42 -21.73
CA ASP A 254 -4.87 -12.17 -21.22
C ASP A 254 -5.05 -10.70 -20.78
N GLN A 255 -6.25 -10.18 -21.03
CA GLN A 255 -6.68 -8.90 -20.48
C GLN A 255 -7.27 -9.11 -19.09
N VAL A 256 -6.80 -8.35 -18.12
CA VAL A 256 -7.22 -8.43 -16.72
C VAL A 256 -7.60 -7.07 -16.17
N LEU A 257 -8.49 -7.06 -15.18
CA LEU A 257 -8.76 -5.87 -14.36
C LEU A 257 -7.92 -5.89 -13.09
N LEU A 258 -7.29 -4.75 -12.79
CA LEU A 258 -6.55 -4.51 -11.56
C LEU A 258 -7.38 -3.67 -10.60
N GLY A 259 -7.53 -4.15 -9.38
CA GLY A 259 -7.97 -3.38 -8.23
C GLY A 259 -6.77 -2.92 -7.39
N PHE A 260 -6.97 -1.87 -6.60
CA PHE A 260 -5.92 -1.30 -5.75
C PHE A 260 -6.38 -1.28 -4.30
N ARG A 261 -5.65 -1.96 -3.41
CA ARG A 261 -6.03 -2.05 -2.00
C ARG A 261 -5.99 -0.66 -1.36
N HIS A 262 -7.13 -0.20 -0.84
CA HIS A 262 -7.34 1.18 -0.34
C HIS A 262 -7.17 2.28 -1.41
N GLY A 263 -7.24 1.94 -2.69
CA GLY A 263 -6.94 2.87 -3.79
C GLY A 263 -5.46 3.24 -3.91
N ASP A 264 -4.55 2.51 -3.24
CA ASP A 264 -3.11 2.78 -3.29
C ASP A 264 -2.49 2.18 -4.58
N PRO A 265 -1.93 3.00 -5.49
CA PRO A 265 -1.26 2.53 -6.71
C PRO A 265 -0.14 1.51 -6.46
N ALA A 266 0.48 1.50 -5.26
CA ALA A 266 1.53 0.57 -4.88
C ALA A 266 1.01 -0.80 -4.41
N ARG A 267 -0.31 -1.01 -4.40
CA ARG A 267 -0.96 -2.24 -3.90
C ARG A 267 -1.97 -2.82 -4.91
N PRO A 268 -1.56 -3.12 -6.15
CA PRO A 268 -2.44 -3.76 -7.12
C PRO A 268 -2.74 -5.21 -6.75
N TYR A 269 -3.88 -5.70 -7.22
CA TYR A 269 -4.27 -7.11 -7.30
C TYR A 269 -5.14 -7.32 -8.55
N VAL A 270 -5.02 -8.48 -9.21
CA VAL A 270 -5.91 -8.84 -10.32
C VAL A 270 -7.27 -9.23 -9.76
N MET A 271 -8.33 -8.62 -10.27
CA MET A 271 -9.72 -8.94 -9.91
C MET A 271 -10.27 -10.10 -10.72
N GLY A 272 -9.85 -10.22 -11.99
CA GLY A 272 -10.29 -11.25 -12.91
C GLY A 272 -9.87 -10.93 -14.34
N SER A 273 -10.11 -11.88 -15.24
CA SER A 273 -9.88 -11.71 -16.68
C SER A 273 -11.11 -11.16 -17.38
N LEU A 274 -10.90 -10.44 -18.47
CA LEU A 274 -11.94 -9.94 -19.35
C LEU A 274 -11.88 -10.67 -20.68
N PHE A 275 -13.05 -11.09 -21.16
CA PHE A 275 -13.20 -11.49 -22.54
C PHE A 275 -13.08 -10.28 -23.47
N ASN A 276 -12.57 -10.51 -24.68
CA ASN A 276 -12.49 -9.52 -25.75
C ASN A 276 -13.15 -10.06 -27.03
N GLY A 277 -13.09 -9.30 -28.12
CA GLY A 277 -13.73 -9.68 -29.40
C GLY A 277 -13.23 -11.00 -30.03
N THR A 278 -12.14 -11.57 -29.53
CA THR A 278 -11.60 -12.87 -29.96
C THR A 278 -11.80 -13.99 -28.94
N THR A 279 -11.86 -13.67 -27.65
CA THR A 279 -11.94 -14.66 -26.56
C THR A 279 -13.34 -14.80 -25.96
N GLY A 280 -14.24 -13.84 -26.22
CA GLY A 280 -15.62 -13.86 -25.73
C GLY A 280 -16.51 -14.76 -26.58
N GLY A 281 -17.15 -15.75 -25.94
CA GLY A 281 -18.05 -16.70 -26.59
C GLY A 281 -18.54 -17.77 -25.63
N GLY A 282 -19.02 -18.89 -26.16
CA GLY A 282 -19.33 -20.10 -25.37
C GLY A 282 -20.72 -20.16 -24.72
N GLY A 283 -21.43 -19.04 -24.63
CA GLY A 283 -22.79 -18.99 -24.04
C GLY A 283 -23.89 -19.67 -24.87
N GLY A 284 -23.68 -19.88 -26.18
CA GLY A 284 -24.72 -20.39 -27.08
C GLY A 284 -25.89 -19.40 -27.25
N GLN A 285 -26.94 -19.82 -27.96
CA GLN A 285 -28.14 -18.99 -28.12
C GLN A 285 -28.93 -18.92 -26.81
N GLY A 286 -29.32 -17.72 -26.40
CA GLY A 286 -30.06 -17.53 -25.15
C GLY A 286 -29.28 -17.87 -23.88
N ASN A 287 -27.93 -17.92 -23.94
CA ASN A 287 -27.07 -18.32 -22.82
C ASN A 287 -27.37 -19.75 -22.31
N ASN A 288 -27.76 -20.65 -23.23
CA ASN A 288 -28.10 -22.04 -22.92
C ASN A 288 -26.87 -22.92 -22.63
N CYS A 289 -25.65 -22.47 -22.94
CA CYS A 289 -24.43 -23.23 -22.73
C CYS A 289 -23.55 -22.58 -21.67
N LYS A 290 -23.08 -23.38 -20.70
CA LYS A 290 -22.15 -22.96 -19.66
C LYS A 290 -20.97 -23.93 -19.65
N SER A 291 -19.75 -23.41 -19.57
CA SER A 291 -18.57 -24.28 -19.62
C SER A 291 -17.39 -23.77 -18.80
N LEU A 292 -16.55 -24.71 -18.40
CA LEU A 292 -15.19 -24.48 -17.92
C LEU A 292 -14.26 -25.15 -18.92
N THR A 293 -13.35 -24.39 -19.52
CA THR A 293 -12.40 -24.89 -20.52
C THR A 293 -10.98 -24.49 -20.14
N SER A 294 -10.06 -25.47 -20.14
CA SER A 294 -8.63 -25.25 -19.87
C SER A 294 -7.89 -24.76 -21.11
N ARG A 295 -6.66 -24.24 -20.94
CA ARG A 295 -5.82 -23.76 -22.04
C ARG A 295 -5.62 -24.79 -23.16
N THR A 296 -5.58 -26.08 -22.83
CA THR A 296 -5.36 -27.15 -23.83
C THR A 296 -6.65 -27.71 -24.41
N GLY A 297 -7.82 -27.19 -24.03
CA GLY A 297 -9.12 -27.58 -24.60
C GLY A 297 -9.90 -28.64 -23.83
N SER A 298 -9.43 -29.10 -22.66
CA SER A 298 -10.25 -29.96 -21.80
C SER A 298 -11.38 -29.15 -21.18
N SER A 299 -12.59 -29.70 -21.14
CA SER A 299 -13.76 -28.93 -20.72
C SER A 299 -14.83 -29.73 -19.99
N LEU A 300 -15.54 -29.05 -19.09
CA LEU A 300 -16.85 -29.44 -18.58
C LEU A 300 -17.89 -28.50 -19.18
N LYS A 301 -18.91 -29.04 -19.87
CA LYS A 301 -19.96 -28.28 -20.54
C LYS A 301 -21.34 -28.70 -20.01
N LEU A 302 -22.20 -27.72 -19.74
CA LEU A 302 -23.60 -27.88 -19.42
C LEU A 302 -24.41 -27.23 -20.54
N ASP A 303 -25.36 -27.96 -21.12
CA ASP A 303 -26.26 -27.47 -22.15
C ASP A 303 -27.70 -27.52 -21.62
N ASP A 304 -28.23 -26.36 -21.25
CA ASP A 304 -29.56 -26.21 -20.67
C ASP A 304 -30.68 -26.44 -21.71
N SER A 305 -30.38 -26.45 -23.02
CA SER A 305 -31.39 -26.77 -24.04
C SER A 305 -31.67 -28.27 -24.16
N ALA A 306 -30.65 -29.10 -23.93
CA ALA A 306 -30.78 -30.55 -23.86
C ALA A 306 -30.93 -31.06 -22.41
N GLY A 307 -30.57 -30.24 -21.41
CA GLY A 307 -30.39 -30.69 -20.03
C GLY A 307 -29.17 -31.62 -19.85
N SER A 308 -28.18 -31.51 -20.75
CA SER A 308 -27.04 -32.43 -20.83
C SER A 308 -25.79 -31.90 -20.14
N VAL A 309 -24.93 -32.81 -19.68
CA VAL A 309 -23.60 -32.50 -19.13
C VAL A 309 -22.55 -33.34 -19.83
N THR A 310 -21.50 -32.70 -20.34
CA THR A 310 -20.41 -33.36 -21.06
C THR A 310 -19.07 -33.01 -20.44
N LEU A 311 -18.29 -34.03 -20.09
CA LEU A 311 -16.86 -33.90 -19.77
C LEU A 311 -16.06 -34.34 -20.99
N HIS A 312 -15.14 -33.50 -21.45
CA HIS A 312 -14.36 -33.71 -22.66
C HIS A 312 -12.89 -33.44 -22.38
N ASP A 313 -12.01 -34.29 -22.90
CA ASP A 313 -10.57 -34.07 -22.81
C ASP A 313 -10.10 -33.05 -23.87
N LYS A 314 -8.81 -32.95 -24.18
CA LYS A 314 -8.35 -32.08 -25.28
C LYS A 314 -8.59 -32.68 -26.67
N GLY A 315 -8.88 -33.98 -26.73
CA GLY A 315 -8.94 -34.80 -27.93
C GLY A 315 -10.39 -35.10 -28.28
N THR A 316 -10.77 -36.38 -28.26
CA THR A 316 -12.16 -36.82 -28.54
C THR A 316 -12.72 -37.69 -27.43
N VAL A 317 -11.97 -37.89 -26.34
CA VAL A 317 -12.42 -38.73 -25.22
C VAL A 317 -13.45 -37.93 -24.44
N ASN A 318 -14.63 -38.52 -24.24
CA ASN A 318 -15.71 -37.81 -23.58
C ASN A 318 -16.57 -38.73 -22.70
N MET A 319 -17.23 -38.11 -21.74
CA MET A 319 -18.32 -38.70 -20.96
C MET A 319 -19.51 -37.75 -21.07
N ASN A 320 -20.62 -38.25 -21.61
CA ASN A 320 -21.81 -37.45 -21.87
C ASN A 320 -23.02 -38.01 -21.13
N PHE A 321 -23.71 -37.14 -20.40
CA PHE A 321 -25.04 -37.39 -19.84
C PHE A 321 -26.03 -36.54 -20.64
N ASP A 322 -26.95 -37.18 -21.37
CA ASP A 322 -27.70 -36.49 -22.44
C ASP A 322 -28.97 -35.74 -21.99
N GLY A 323 -29.34 -35.83 -20.71
CA GLY A 323 -30.57 -35.24 -20.18
C GLY A 323 -31.86 -36.04 -20.48
N ALA A 324 -31.82 -37.00 -21.41
CA ALA A 324 -32.90 -37.93 -21.73
C ALA A 324 -32.83 -39.24 -20.90
N GLY A 325 -31.83 -39.35 -20.02
CA GLY A 325 -31.62 -40.49 -19.13
C GLY A 325 -30.52 -41.45 -19.59
N ASN A 326 -29.76 -41.11 -20.64
CA ASN A 326 -28.64 -41.92 -21.11
C ASN A 326 -27.30 -41.33 -20.68
N ALA A 327 -26.32 -42.21 -20.50
CA ALA A 327 -24.93 -41.87 -20.29
C ALA A 327 -24.06 -42.62 -21.31
N CYS A 328 -23.11 -41.92 -21.92
CA CYS A 328 -22.18 -42.48 -22.90
C CYS A 328 -20.74 -42.14 -22.49
N ILE A 329 -19.82 -43.08 -22.72
CA ILE A 329 -18.38 -42.89 -22.54
C ILE A 329 -17.71 -43.33 -23.83
N ASP A 330 -17.05 -42.40 -24.51
CA ASP A 330 -16.31 -42.67 -25.73
C ASP A 330 -14.81 -42.52 -25.49
N ALA A 331 -14.04 -43.52 -25.90
CA ALA A 331 -12.59 -43.47 -25.90
C ALA A 331 -12.04 -44.07 -27.19
N GLN A 332 -10.92 -43.52 -27.68
CA GLN A 332 -10.33 -43.95 -28.95
C GLN A 332 -9.52 -45.24 -28.87
N SER A 333 -9.00 -45.59 -27.70
CA SER A 333 -8.03 -46.70 -27.56
C SER A 333 -8.45 -47.73 -26.52
N LYS A 334 -8.70 -47.29 -25.29
CA LYS A 334 -9.01 -48.20 -24.19
C LYS A 334 -9.90 -47.51 -23.16
N ILE A 335 -10.94 -48.23 -22.74
CA ILE A 335 -11.68 -47.94 -21.51
C ILE A 335 -11.25 -48.99 -20.47
N GLY A 336 -10.82 -48.54 -19.29
CA GLY A 336 -10.43 -49.42 -18.19
C GLY A 336 -11.30 -49.15 -16.97
N LEU A 337 -11.85 -50.22 -16.39
CA LEU A 337 -12.59 -50.18 -15.13
C LEU A 337 -11.85 -51.07 -14.13
N SER A 338 -11.47 -50.52 -12.98
CA SER A 338 -10.78 -51.24 -11.91
C SER A 338 -11.53 -51.06 -10.61
N VAL A 339 -11.80 -52.16 -9.91
CA VAL A 339 -12.54 -52.17 -8.64
C VAL A 339 -11.74 -53.05 -7.65
N GLY A 340 -11.70 -52.67 -6.36
CA GLY A 340 -10.79 -53.24 -5.35
C GLY A 340 -11.16 -54.63 -4.80
N ASP A 341 -10.39 -55.08 -3.80
CA ASP A 341 -10.11 -56.50 -3.52
C ASP A 341 -11.22 -57.36 -2.87
N THR A 342 -12.31 -56.80 -2.33
CA THR A 342 -13.20 -57.61 -1.47
C THR A 342 -14.53 -58.04 -2.07
N ASN A 343 -15.16 -57.30 -2.99
CA ASN A 343 -16.33 -57.73 -3.79
C ASN A 343 -16.67 -56.63 -4.82
N SER A 344 -16.72 -56.97 -6.11
CA SER A 344 -17.02 -56.04 -7.20
C SER A 344 -18.14 -56.57 -8.07
N GLU A 345 -19.24 -55.81 -8.21
CA GLU A 345 -20.41 -56.22 -8.99
C GLU A 345 -20.86 -55.10 -9.95
N LEU A 346 -21.15 -55.48 -11.21
CA LEU A 346 -21.84 -54.63 -12.17
C LEU A 346 -23.27 -55.15 -12.32
N ILE A 347 -24.24 -54.41 -11.78
CA ILE A 347 -25.65 -54.84 -11.77
C ILE A 347 -26.41 -54.21 -12.94
N LEU A 348 -26.98 -55.06 -13.77
CA LEU A 348 -27.78 -54.68 -14.94
C LEU A 348 -29.21 -55.18 -14.75
N LYS A 349 -30.17 -54.26 -14.64
CA LYS A 349 -31.59 -54.59 -14.34
C LYS A 349 -32.38 -55.09 -15.56
N LYS A 350 -31.79 -55.03 -16.74
CA LYS A 350 -32.38 -55.42 -18.03
C LYS A 350 -31.33 -56.15 -18.86
N MET A 351 -31.79 -56.77 -19.97
CA MET A 351 -30.89 -57.42 -20.92
C MET A 351 -29.80 -56.46 -21.41
N VAL A 352 -28.60 -57.02 -21.61
CA VAL A 352 -27.43 -56.32 -22.13
C VAL A 352 -26.96 -57.00 -23.38
N THR A 353 -26.57 -56.19 -24.35
CA THR A 353 -26.03 -56.64 -25.63
C THR A 353 -24.67 -56.00 -25.82
N PHE A 354 -23.65 -56.82 -26.09
CA PHE A 354 -22.33 -56.35 -26.46
C PHE A 354 -22.18 -56.49 -27.97
N PHE A 355 -21.95 -55.36 -28.64
CA PHE A 355 -21.56 -55.35 -30.05
C PHE A 355 -20.05 -55.19 -30.12
N ILE A 356 -19.40 -56.17 -30.74
CA ILE A 356 -17.97 -56.11 -31.07
C ILE A 356 -17.92 -55.93 -32.58
N CYS A 357 -17.44 -54.76 -33.04
CA CYS A 357 -17.25 -54.46 -34.45
C CYS A 357 -15.88 -54.94 -34.94
#